data_AF-A0AAW3WWH5-F1
#
_entry.id   AF-A0AAW3WWH5-F1
#
_cell.length_a   1.000
_cell.length_b   1.000
_cell.length_c   1.000
_cell.angle_alpha   90.00
_cell.angle_beta   90.00
_cell.angle_gamma   90.00
#
_symmetry.space_group_name_H-M   'P 1'
#
loop_
_entity.id
_entity.type
_entity.pdbx_description
1 polymer ?
#
loop_
_entity_poly.entity_id
_entity_poly.type
_entity_poly.pdbx_seq_one_letter_code
_entity_poly.pdbx_strand_id
1 'polypeptide(L)'
;MGFINHIKYDKPLPGNDDNEKIELITKDLEFGCLFYEISDTGRLLRDNEDGTFTDMNFKGQLYVYAEQGAREYFMFFNDTGTLDDVTEVPDYAHYCRDLSTPYREQ
;
A
#
# COMPACT_ATOMS: atom_id res chain seq x y z
N MET A 1 14.37 3.40 -13.33
CA MET A 1 12.98 2.89 -13.33
C MET A 1 12.70 2.49 -11.89
N GLY A 2 11.78 3.18 -11.22
CA GLY A 2 11.37 2.79 -9.87
C GLY A 2 10.53 1.52 -9.95
N PHE A 3 10.77 0.58 -9.06
CA PHE A 3 10.04 -0.68 -9.02
C PHE A 3 8.73 -0.41 -8.29
N ILE A 4 7.63 -0.68 -8.97
CA ILE A 4 6.28 -0.50 -8.46
C ILE A 4 5.80 -1.89 -8.06
N ASN A 5 5.41 -2.03 -6.80
CA ASN A 5 4.88 -3.25 -6.23
C ASN A 5 3.36 -3.13 -6.18
N HIS A 6 2.64 -4.13 -6.67
CA HIS A 6 1.19 -4.20 -6.64
C HIS A 6 0.73 -4.77 -5.31
N ILE A 7 -0.30 -4.19 -4.73
CA ILE A 7 -0.97 -4.66 -3.52
C ILE A 7 -2.41 -4.98 -3.86
N LYS A 8 -2.79 -6.22 -3.60
CA LYS A 8 -4.18 -6.64 -3.63
C LYS A 8 -4.84 -6.38 -2.29
N TYR A 9 -5.94 -5.63 -2.32
CA TYR A 9 -6.74 -5.27 -1.16
C TYR A 9 -8.22 -5.38 -1.51
N ASP A 10 -8.93 -6.33 -0.90
CA ASP A 10 -10.34 -6.62 -1.21
C ASP A 10 -11.34 -5.89 -0.28
N LYS A 11 -10.85 -5.04 0.63
CA LYS A 11 -11.70 -4.29 1.58
C LYS A 11 -12.05 -2.88 1.04
N PRO A 12 -13.19 -2.30 1.48
CA PRO A 12 -13.57 -0.93 1.15
C PRO A 12 -12.44 0.04 1.52
N LEU A 13 -12.00 0.85 0.55
CA LEU A 13 -11.11 1.97 0.81
C LEU A 13 -11.93 3.22 1.20
N PRO A 14 -11.44 4.05 2.13
CA PRO A 14 -12.11 5.27 2.51
C PRO A 14 -12.28 6.19 1.28
N GLY A 15 -13.47 6.77 1.11
CA GLY A 15 -13.79 7.62 -0.05
C GLY A 15 -14.12 6.87 -1.33
N ASN A 16 -13.91 5.55 -1.42
CA ASN A 16 -14.29 4.73 -2.57
C ASN A 16 -15.69 4.11 -2.35
N ASP A 17 -16.74 4.89 -2.58
CA ASP A 17 -18.14 4.49 -2.37
C ASP A 17 -18.59 3.31 -3.24
N ASP A 18 -17.97 3.11 -4.40
CA ASP A 18 -18.36 2.07 -5.36
C ASP A 18 -17.76 0.69 -5.07
N ASN A 19 -16.88 0.56 -4.06
CA ASN A 19 -16.18 -0.69 -3.74
C ASN A 19 -15.53 -1.35 -4.96
N GLU A 20 -15.20 -0.56 -5.98
CA GLU A 20 -14.51 -1.09 -7.16
C GLU A 20 -13.16 -1.67 -6.73
N LYS A 21 -12.76 -2.75 -7.41
CA LYS A 21 -11.46 -3.38 -7.18
C LYS A 21 -10.37 -2.43 -7.65
N ILE A 22 -9.93 -1.59 -6.74
CA ILE A 22 -8.83 -0.66 -6.97
C ILE A 22 -7.53 -1.42 -6.84
N GLU A 23 -6.73 -1.36 -7.90
CA GLU A 23 -5.34 -1.80 -7.85
C GLU A 23 -4.52 -0.76 -7.09
N LEU A 24 -3.95 -1.21 -5.98
CA LEU A 24 -3.05 -0.41 -5.18
C LEU A 24 -1.61 -0.71 -5.58
N ILE A 25 -0.79 0.31 -5.60
CA ILE A 25 0.63 0.19 -5.90
C ILE A 25 1.46 0.94 -4.86
N THR A 26 2.64 0.42 -4.54
CA THR A 26 3.59 1.04 -3.62
C THR A 26 5.01 0.90 -4.13
N LYS A 27 5.89 1.80 -3.69
CA LYS A 27 7.34 1.70 -3.92
C LYS A 27 8.13 1.48 -2.62
N ASP A 28 7.44 1.38 -1.49
CA ASP A 28 8.04 1.28 -0.15
C ASP A 28 8.42 -0.16 0.25
N LEU A 29 8.07 -1.15 -0.58
CA LEU A 29 8.35 -2.57 -0.32
C LEU A 29 9.58 -3.09 -1.07
N GLU A 30 9.98 -4.32 -0.72
CA GLU A 30 11.24 -4.93 -1.15
C GLU A 30 11.43 -4.94 -2.67
N PHE A 31 12.66 -4.65 -3.08
CA PHE A 31 13.09 -4.71 -4.47
C PHE A 31 13.06 -6.16 -4.99
N GLY A 32 12.28 -6.40 -6.06
CA GLY A 32 12.23 -7.69 -6.75
C GLY A 32 10.97 -8.51 -6.50
N CYS A 33 10.08 -8.06 -5.62
CA CYS A 33 8.78 -8.70 -5.40
C CYS A 33 7.68 -7.81 -5.95
N LEU A 34 7.04 -8.26 -7.04
CA LEU A 34 6.08 -7.44 -7.77
C LEU A 34 4.69 -7.44 -7.14
N PHE A 35 4.34 -8.46 -6.37
CA PHE A 35 2.97 -8.67 -5.88
C PHE A 35 2.93 -8.92 -4.37
N TYR A 36 2.04 -8.19 -3.71
CA TYR A 36 1.69 -8.33 -2.31
C TYR A 36 0.17 -8.41 -2.18
N GLU A 37 -0.30 -9.04 -1.12
CA GLU A 37 -1.71 -9.12 -0.77
C GLU A 37 -1.87 -8.76 0.70
N ILE A 38 -2.90 -7.98 1.02
CA ILE A 38 -3.32 -7.85 2.41
C ILE A 38 -4.43 -8.86 2.64
N SER A 39 -4.14 -9.84 3.50
CA SER A 39 -5.09 -10.92 3.81
C SER A 39 -6.36 -10.38 4.46
N ASP A 40 -7.41 -11.22 4.53
CA ASP A 40 -8.63 -10.91 5.28
C ASP A 40 -8.35 -10.56 6.75
N THR A 41 -7.32 -11.19 7.34
CA THR A 41 -6.84 -10.92 8.70
C THR A 41 -6.00 -9.66 8.81
N GLY A 42 -5.78 -8.92 7.72
CA GLY A 42 -5.04 -7.66 7.69
C GLY A 42 -3.51 -7.84 7.67
N ARG A 43 -3.00 -9.03 7.33
CA ARG A 43 -1.56 -9.29 7.25
C ARG A 43 -1.05 -8.92 5.88
N LEU A 44 0.10 -8.24 5.81
CA LEU A 44 0.78 -8.04 4.54
C LEU A 44 1.51 -9.33 4.15
N LEU A 45 1.03 -9.96 3.09
CA LEU A 45 1.57 -11.17 2.51
C LEU A 45 2.32 -10.80 1.23
N ARG A 46 3.51 -11.39 1.07
CA ARG A 46 4.27 -11.33 -0.17
C ARG A 46 3.94 -12.55 -1.01
N ASP A 47 3.56 -12.33 -2.27
CA ASP A 47 3.40 -13.41 -3.23
C ASP A 47 4.80 -13.87 -3.67
N ASN A 48 5.11 -15.15 -3.50
CA ASN A 48 6.40 -15.72 -3.92
C ASN A 48 6.39 -16.16 -5.39
N GLU A 49 5.29 -15.93 -6.13
CA GLU A 49 5.06 -16.31 -7.53
C GLU A 49 5.11 -17.83 -7.79
N ASP A 50 5.13 -18.63 -6.73
CA ASP A 50 5.10 -20.10 -6.75
C ASP A 50 3.78 -20.68 -6.21
N GLY A 51 2.79 -19.81 -5.97
CA GLY A 51 1.51 -20.13 -5.36
C GLY A 51 1.53 -20.17 -3.83
N THR A 52 2.65 -19.80 -3.20
CA THR A 52 2.76 -19.62 -1.76
C THR A 52 2.88 -18.15 -1.37
N PHE A 53 2.46 -17.86 -0.14
CA PHE A 53 2.51 -16.52 0.42
C PHE A 53 3.43 -16.50 1.65
N THR A 54 4.27 -15.47 1.74
CA THR A 54 5.09 -15.21 2.92
C THR A 54 4.49 -14.08 3.73
N ASP A 55 4.17 -14.34 5.00
CA ASP A 55 3.77 -13.29 5.93
C ASP A 55 4.96 -12.40 6.27
N MET A 56 4.89 -11.13 5.87
CA MET A 56 5.96 -10.16 6.07
C MET A 56 6.00 -9.64 7.50
N ASN A 57 4.93 -9.83 8.29
CA ASN A 57 4.77 -9.26 9.62
C ASN A 57 5.11 -7.75 9.64
N PHE A 58 4.73 -7.04 8.58
CA PHE A 58 5.08 -5.64 8.36
C PHE A 58 4.44 -4.75 9.42
N LYS A 59 5.19 -3.76 9.92
CA LYS A 59 4.75 -2.84 10.97
C LYS A 59 5.04 -1.41 10.56
N GLY A 60 4.17 -0.49 10.97
CA GLY A 60 4.30 0.92 10.66
C GLY A 60 3.40 1.33 9.49
N GLN A 61 3.79 2.38 8.79
CA GLN A 61 2.99 3.01 7.76
C GLN A 61 3.45 2.57 6.37
N LEU A 62 2.49 2.17 5.54
CA LEU A 62 2.71 1.88 4.13
C LEU A 62 1.95 2.91 3.30
N TYR A 63 2.67 3.56 2.39
CA TYR A 63 2.07 4.46 1.43
C TYR A 63 1.71 3.70 0.16
N VAL A 64 0.46 3.86 -0.29
CA VAL A 64 -0.06 3.18 -1.47
C VAL A 64 -0.81 4.17 -2.36
N TYR A 65 -0.70 4.00 -3.66
CA TYR A 65 -1.38 4.79 -4.67
C TYR A 65 -2.41 3.90 -5.38
N ALA A 66 -3.62 4.41 -5.56
CA ALA A 66 -4.68 3.78 -6.32
C ALA A 66 -4.54 4.14 -7.80
N GLU A 67 -4.18 3.15 -8.63
CA GLU A 67 -3.88 3.37 -10.05
C GLU A 67 -5.07 3.95 -10.81
N GLN A 68 -6.27 3.48 -10.49
CA GLN A 68 -7.50 3.79 -11.23
C GLN A 68 -8.23 5.05 -10.72
N GLY A 69 -7.88 5.55 -9.53
CA GLY A 69 -8.58 6.66 -8.88
C GLY A 69 -7.76 7.93 -8.66
N ALA A 70 -6.46 7.90 -8.95
CA ALA A 70 -5.51 8.97 -8.60
C ALA A 70 -5.60 9.40 -7.12
N ARG A 71 -5.93 8.44 -6.26
CA ARG A 71 -5.99 8.63 -4.80
C ARG A 71 -4.85 7.91 -4.14
N GLU A 72 -4.47 8.41 -3.01
CA GLU A 72 -3.36 7.90 -2.23
C GLU A 72 -3.87 7.52 -0.85
N TYR A 73 -3.32 6.46 -0.27
CA TYR A 73 -3.72 5.99 1.05
C TYR A 73 -2.50 5.69 1.91
N PHE A 74 -2.64 5.96 3.20
CA PHE A 74 -1.76 5.45 4.23
C PHE A 74 -2.43 4.25 4.90
N MET A 75 -1.74 3.13 4.87
CA MET A 75 -2.12 1.90 5.56
C MET A 75 -1.26 1.74 6.80
N PHE A 76 -1.88 1.71 7.98
CA PHE A 76 -1.20 1.61 9.26
C PHE A 76 -1.26 0.18 9.78
N PHE A 77 -0.10 -0.42 9.97
CA PHE A 77 0.06 -1.75 10.56
C PHE A 77 0.53 -1.62 12.00
N ASN A 78 -0.21 -2.24 12.92
CA ASN A 78 0.10 -2.21 14.35
C ASN A 78 1.32 -3.07 14.71
N ASP A 79 1.72 -3.07 15.99
CA ASP A 79 2.87 -3.84 16.50
C ASP A 79 2.76 -5.35 16.30
N THR A 80 1.55 -5.86 16.09
CA THR A 80 1.34 -7.28 15.78
C THR A 80 1.56 -7.60 14.33
N GLY A 81 1.67 -6.59 13.45
CA GLY A 81 1.81 -6.71 12.00
C GLY A 81 0.48 -6.85 11.27
N THR A 82 -0.60 -6.32 11.86
CA THR A 82 -1.96 -6.37 11.32
C THR A 82 -2.39 -4.97 10.94
N LEU A 83 -3.08 -4.84 9.80
CA LEU A 83 -3.68 -3.59 9.35
C LEU A 83 -4.71 -3.11 10.38
N ASP A 84 -4.42 -1.94 10.95
CA ASP A 84 -5.18 -1.29 11.99
C ASP A 84 -6.12 -0.23 11.40
N ASP A 85 -5.58 0.61 10.51
CA ASP A 85 -6.30 1.74 9.91
C ASP A 85 -5.87 1.99 8.45
N VAL A 86 -6.79 2.53 7.66
CA VAL A 86 -6.53 3.02 6.30
C VAL A 86 -7.12 4.41 6.17
N THR A 87 -6.27 5.37 5.83
CA THR A 87 -6.65 6.78 5.70
C THR A 87 -6.24 7.31 4.33
N GLU A 88 -7.11 8.06 3.66
CA GLU A 88 -6.76 8.77 2.43
C GLU A 88 -5.69 9.83 2.72
N VAL A 89 -4.66 9.88 1.89
CA VAL A 89 -3.59 10.88 1.98
C VAL A 89 -4.18 12.23 1.64
N PRO A 90 -4.20 13.17 2.59
CA PRO A 90 -4.79 14.48 2.34
C PRO A 90 -3.88 15.32 1.45
N ASP A 91 -4.46 16.20 0.64
CA ASP A 91 -3.72 17.09 -0.28
C ASP A 91 -2.57 17.84 0.39
N TYR A 92 -2.74 18.22 1.67
CA TYR A 92 -1.71 18.95 2.40
C TYR A 92 -0.46 18.11 2.71
N ALA A 93 -0.58 16.78 2.73
CA ALA A 93 0.56 15.90 2.87
C ALA A 93 1.55 16.12 1.71
N HIS A 94 1.06 16.60 0.55
CA HIS A 94 1.89 16.87 -0.63
C HIS A 94 2.93 17.98 -0.44
N TYR A 95 2.71 18.84 0.57
CA TYR A 95 3.63 19.91 0.92
C TYR A 95 4.72 19.49 1.90
N CYS A 96 4.54 18.36 2.59
CA CYS A 96 5.66 17.71 3.25
C CYS A 96 6.51 17.09 2.15
N ARG A 97 7.80 17.47 2.11
CA ARG A 97 8.79 17.08 1.10
C ARG A 97 8.98 15.55 0.96
N ASP A 98 8.19 14.74 1.66
CA ASP A 98 8.36 13.32 1.92
C ASP A 98 7.03 12.50 1.90
N LEU A 99 6.17 12.55 0.88
CA LEU A 99 5.04 11.58 0.73
C LEU A 99 5.44 10.20 0.21
N SER A 100 6.71 9.88 0.35
CA SER A 100 7.20 8.53 0.23
C SER A 100 8.67 8.45 0.60
N THR A 101 9.59 9.35 0.27
CA THR A 101 9.62 10.68 -0.35
C THR A 101 9.32 10.75 -1.86
N PRO A 102 8.60 11.77 -2.38
CA PRO A 102 8.76 12.27 -3.75
C PRO A 102 9.49 13.62 -3.67
N TYR A 103 10.81 13.58 -3.73
CA TYR A 103 11.60 14.78 -3.99
C TYR A 103 12.83 14.45 -4.83
N ARG A 104 12.77 14.84 -6.11
CA ARG A 104 13.96 15.22 -6.85
C ARG A 104 13.74 16.62 -7.40
N GLU A 105 14.28 17.59 -6.68
CA GLU A 105 14.73 18.86 -7.23
C GLU A 105 15.53 18.58 -8.52
N GLN A 106 15.06 19.11 -9.64
CA GLN A 106 15.89 19.82 -10.60
C GLN A 106 15.15 21.07 -11.04
#